data_AF-A0AA92SE10-F1
#
_entry.id   AF-A0AA92SE10-F1
#
_cell.length_a   1.000
_cell.length_b   1.000
_cell.length_c   1.000
_cell.angle_alpha   90.00
_cell.angle_beta   90.00
_cell.angle_gamma   90.00
#
_symmetry.space_group_name_H-M   'P 1'
#
loop_
_entity.id
_entity.type
_entity.pdbx_description
1 polymer ?
#
loop_
_entity_poly.entity_id
_entity_poly.type
_entity_poly.pdbx_seq_one_letter_code
_entity_poly.pdbx_strand_id
1 'polypeptide(L)'
;MSNSANVAQVFSTFVNLTKELKPFVKTDDLRIAFDSEGQVYLIGDDFQEQIHANFSLWRKVRNEIRILIAKHRSQYKPDEKTNP
;
A
#
# COMPACT_ATOMS: atom_id res chain seq x y z
N MET A 1 -19.14 14.76 -4.90
CA MET A 1 -18.80 13.42 -5.46
C MET A 1 -18.71 12.47 -4.28
N SER A 2 -19.36 11.30 -4.34
CA SER A 2 -19.50 10.41 -3.19
C SER A 2 -18.19 9.71 -2.84
N ASN A 3 -17.85 9.64 -1.54
CA ASN A 3 -16.68 8.93 -1.01
C ASN A 3 -16.57 7.47 -1.50
N SER A 4 -17.69 6.84 -1.85
CA SER A 4 -17.75 5.45 -2.35
C SER A 4 -17.02 5.21 -3.67
N ALA A 5 -17.02 6.19 -4.60
CA ALA A 5 -16.34 6.04 -5.89
C ALA A 5 -14.81 6.02 -5.73
N ASN A 6 -14.30 6.74 -4.73
CA ASN A 6 -12.86 6.82 -4.45
C ASN A 6 -12.32 5.52 -3.82
N VAL A 7 -13.09 4.85 -2.97
CA VAL A 7 -12.68 3.59 -2.29
C VAL A 7 -12.43 2.47 -3.29
N ALA A 8 -13.37 2.23 -4.21
CA ALA A 8 -13.25 1.16 -5.20
C ALA A 8 -12.06 1.38 -6.16
N GLN A 9 -11.81 2.64 -6.53
CA GLN A 9 -10.70 3.00 -7.40
C GLN A 9 -9.34 2.80 -6.69
N VAL A 10 -9.25 3.16 -5.43
CA VAL A 10 -8.03 2.96 -4.63
C VAL A 10 -7.77 1.47 -4.40
N PHE A 11 -8.80 0.68 -4.06
CA PHE A 11 -8.69 -0.76 -3.89
C PHE A 11 -8.27 -1.49 -5.18
N SER A 12 -8.90 -1.17 -6.32
CA SER A 12 -8.52 -1.75 -7.61
C SER A 12 -7.10 -1.38 -8.03
N THR A 13 -6.68 -0.13 -7.79
CA THR A 13 -5.30 0.31 -8.02
C THR A 13 -4.31 -0.50 -7.19
N PHE A 14 -4.61 -0.71 -5.90
CA PHE A 14 -3.81 -1.53 -5.00
C PHE A 14 -3.69 -2.98 -5.50
N VAL A 15 -4.80 -3.65 -5.81
CA VAL A 15 -4.80 -5.05 -6.27
C VAL A 15 -4.04 -5.24 -7.57
N ASN A 16 -4.21 -4.33 -8.54
CA ASN A 16 -3.47 -4.41 -9.81
C ASN A 16 -1.98 -4.23 -9.58
N LEU A 17 -1.60 -3.25 -8.76
CA LEU A 17 -0.20 -2.99 -8.46
C LEU A 17 0.47 -4.16 -7.72
N THR A 18 -0.18 -4.74 -6.71
CA THR A 18 0.41 -5.87 -5.97
C THR A 18 0.57 -7.10 -6.84
N LYS A 19 -0.36 -7.37 -7.78
CA LYS A 19 -0.22 -8.42 -8.80
C LYS A 19 0.98 -8.19 -9.72
N GLU A 20 1.16 -6.97 -10.22
CA GLU A 20 2.30 -6.60 -11.06
C GLU A 20 3.63 -6.73 -10.32
N LEU A 21 3.67 -6.37 -9.03
CA LEU A 21 4.88 -6.39 -8.21
C LEU A 21 5.20 -7.77 -7.63
N LYS A 22 4.23 -8.68 -7.53
CA LYS A 22 4.37 -10.01 -6.92
C LYS A 22 5.60 -10.81 -7.40
N PRO A 23 5.99 -10.78 -8.69
CA PRO A 23 7.20 -11.49 -9.15
C PRO A 23 8.51 -10.90 -8.63
N PHE A 24 8.51 -9.65 -8.15
CA PHE A 24 9.71 -8.88 -7.80
C PHE A 24 9.82 -8.60 -6.31
N VAL A 25 8.70 -8.51 -5.60
CA VAL A 25 8.63 -8.11 -4.20
C VAL A 25 7.53 -8.93 -3.51
N LYS A 26 7.77 -9.38 -2.26
CA LYS A 26 6.73 -10.00 -1.43
C LYS A 26 5.61 -8.99 -1.18
N THR A 27 4.41 -9.30 -1.63
CA THR A 27 3.22 -8.44 -1.49
C THR A 27 2.05 -9.13 -0.77
N ASP A 28 2.18 -10.41 -0.40
CA ASP A 28 1.08 -11.22 0.16
C ASP A 28 0.62 -10.75 1.56
N ASP A 29 1.50 -10.07 2.30
CA ASP A 29 1.23 -9.46 3.61
C ASP A 29 0.66 -8.04 3.51
N LEU A 30 0.70 -7.41 2.33
CA LEU A 30 0.22 -6.05 2.16
C LEU A 30 -1.31 -6.01 2.15
N ARG A 31 -1.88 -5.01 2.83
CA ARG A 31 -3.32 -4.74 2.90
C ARG A 31 -3.60 -3.26 2.75
N ILE A 32 -4.81 -2.94 2.31
CA ILE A 32 -5.31 -1.56 2.30
C ILE A 32 -6.51 -1.47 3.24
N ALA A 33 -6.52 -0.44 4.09
CA ALA A 33 -7.59 -0.20 5.05
C ALA A 33 -8.10 1.24 4.94
N PHE A 34 -9.34 1.44 5.37
CA PHE A 34 -10.01 2.73 5.41
C PHE A 34 -10.48 2.95 6.84
N ASP A 35 -10.21 4.12 7.41
CA ASP A 35 -10.75 4.48 8.73
C ASP A 35 -12.18 5.03 8.63
N SER A 36 -12.76 5.38 9.78
CA SER A 36 -14.11 5.97 9.86
C SER A 36 -14.23 7.35 9.22
N GLU A 37 -13.09 8.03 8.98
CA GLU A 37 -13.04 9.35 8.34
C GLU A 37 -12.80 9.24 6.82
N GLY A 38 -12.58 8.03 6.31
CA GLY A 38 -12.31 7.76 4.90
C GLY A 38 -10.84 7.96 4.50
N GLN A 39 -9.93 8.07 5.46
CA GLN A 39 -8.50 8.04 5.20
C GLN A 39 -8.06 6.63 4.84
N VAL A 40 -7.06 6.54 3.97
CA VAL A 40 -6.59 5.27 3.44
C VAL A 40 -5.21 4.96 3.98
N TYR A 41 -4.99 3.71 4.37
CA TYR A 41 -3.72 3.24 4.91
C TYR A 41 -3.22 2.03 4.12
N LEU A 42 -1.93 2.01 3.79
CA LEU A 42 -1.20 0.82 3.41
C LEU A 42 -0.63 0.16 4.66
N ILE A 43 -0.94 -1.11 4.85
CA ILE A 43 -0.53 -1.89 6.02
C ILE A 43 0.33 -3.06 5.53
N GLY A 44 1.49 -3.26 6.16
CA GLY A 44 2.30 -4.47 6.05
C GLY A 44 2.44 -5.15 7.41
N ASP A 45 3.25 -6.20 7.49
CA ASP A 45 3.46 -6.94 8.75
C ASP A 45 4.06 -6.07 9.88
N ASP A 46 4.87 -5.07 9.53
CA ASP A 46 5.67 -4.24 10.43
C ASP A 46 5.41 -2.73 10.31
N PHE A 47 4.49 -2.31 9.44
CA PHE A 47 4.18 -0.90 9.24
C PHE A 47 2.72 -0.63 8.92
N GLN A 48 2.31 0.60 9.20
CA GLN A 48 1.06 1.20 8.75
C GLN A 48 1.35 2.65 8.34
N GLU A 49 1.13 3.00 7.07
CA GLU A 49 1.31 4.37 6.57
C GLU A 49 0.08 4.87 5.81
N GLN A 50 -0.29 6.12 6.06
CA GLN A 50 -1.39 6.77 5.37
C GLN A 50 -1.02 7.10 3.92
N ILE A 51 -1.98 6.95 3.01
CA ILE A 51 -1.87 7.38 1.61
C ILE A 51 -2.51 8.77 1.49
N HIS A 52 -1.71 9.76 1.14
CA HIS A 52 -2.10 11.16 1.03
C HIS A 52 -2.48 11.59 -0.40
N ALA A 53 -2.29 10.72 -1.40
CA ALA A 53 -2.58 11.01 -2.79
C ALA A 53 -4.04 11.42 -3.00
N ASN A 54 -4.26 12.34 -3.93
CA ASN A 54 -5.59 12.65 -4.40
C ASN A 54 -6.22 11.42 -5.09
N PHE A 55 -7.25 10.85 -4.46
CA PHE A 55 -7.90 9.62 -4.92
C PHE A 55 -8.62 9.73 -6.27
N SER A 56 -8.91 10.95 -6.75
CA SER A 56 -9.44 11.16 -8.10
C SER A 56 -8.38 10.95 -9.20
N LEU A 57 -7.09 10.87 -8.83
CA LEU A 57 -5.98 10.70 -9.75
C LEU A 57 -5.27 9.37 -9.48
N TRP A 58 -5.77 8.28 -10.09
CA TRP A 58 -5.22 6.92 -9.90
C TRP A 58 -3.70 6.81 -10.08
N ARG A 59 -3.11 7.60 -10.99
CA ARG A 59 -1.65 7.62 -11.21
C ARG A 59 -0.88 8.07 -9.96
N LYS A 60 -1.43 9.03 -9.20
CA LYS A 60 -0.83 9.51 -7.95
C LYS A 60 -0.94 8.46 -6.86
N VAL A 61 -2.11 7.85 -6.72
CA VAL A 61 -2.34 6.74 -5.77
C VAL A 61 -1.37 5.58 -6.04
N ARG A 62 -1.27 5.15 -7.30
CA ARG A 62 -0.33 4.08 -7.71
C ARG A 62 1.12 4.43 -7.38
N ASN A 63 1.55 5.66 -7.68
CA ASN A 63 2.92 6.08 -7.41
C ASN A 63 3.23 6.12 -5.92
N GLU A 64 2.33 6.64 -5.10
CA GLU A 64 2.54 6.71 -3.66
C GLU A 64 2.59 5.32 -3.04
N ILE A 65 1.66 4.41 -3.40
CA ILE A 65 1.72 3.02 -2.92
C ILE A 65 3.06 2.37 -3.32
N ARG A 66 3.56 2.60 -4.54
CA ARG A 66 4.88 2.09 -4.96
C ARG A 66 6.01 2.64 -4.10
N ILE A 67 6.01 3.93 -3.80
CA ILE A 67 7.02 4.56 -2.95
C ILE A 67 6.98 3.98 -1.53
N LEU A 68 5.78 3.81 -0.96
CA LEU A 68 5.61 3.22 0.37
C LEU A 68 6.11 1.77 0.41
N ILE A 69 5.74 0.94 -0.57
CA ILE A 69 6.24 -0.44 -0.67
C ILE A 69 7.76 -0.44 -0.79
N ALA A 70 8.34 0.39 -1.66
CA ALA A 70 9.79 0.45 -1.83
C ALA A 70 10.51 0.91 -0.56
N LYS A 71 9.96 1.92 0.15
CA LYS A 71 10.48 2.43 1.42
C LYS A 71 10.56 1.30 2.46
N HIS A 72 9.45 0.61 2.71
CA HIS A 72 9.41 -0.43 3.74
C HIS A 72 10.15 -1.70 3.35
N ARG A 73 10.14 -2.09 2.07
CA ARG A 73 10.84 -3.30 1.62
C ARG A 73 12.34 -3.13 1.44
N SER A 74 12.81 -1.92 1.16
CA SER A 74 14.27 -1.63 1.20
C SER A 74 14.80 -1.54 2.62
N GLN A 75 13.95 -1.14 3.58
CA GLN A 75 14.27 -1.11 5.01
C GLN A 75 14.13 -2.48 5.68
N TYR A 76 13.33 -3.39 5.11
CA TYR A 76 13.15 -4.75 5.59
C TYR A 76 14.41 -5.59 5.34
N LYS A 77 15.23 -5.74 6.38
CA LYS A 77 16.28 -6.77 6.46
C LYS A 77 15.68 -7.99 7.18
N PRO A 78 15.37 -9.10 6.48
CA PRO A 78 14.81 -10.29 7.11
C PRO A 78 15.76 -10.91 8.16
N ASP A 79 17.06 -10.65 8.04
CA ASP A 79 18.11 -11.43 8.71
C ASP A 79 18.63 -10.82 10.03
N GLU A 80 18.06 -9.73 10.53
CA GLU A 80 18.44 -9.14 11.83
C GLU A 80 17.51 -9.56 13.00
N LYS A 81 16.62 -10.54 12.80
CA LYS A 81 15.97 -11.25 13.91
C LYS A 81 16.80 -12.48 14.32
N THR A 82 17.72 -12.21 15.26
CA THR A 82 18.21 -13.11 16.32
C THR A 82 18.58 -14.55 15.94
N ASN A 83 19.88 -14.83 15.90
CA ASN A 83 20.49 -15.91 16.67
C ASN A 83 21.99 -15.60 16.85
N PRO A 84 22.63 -16.01 17.96
CA PRO A 84 22.37 -17.23 18.74
C PRO A 84 21.69 -17.06 20.10
#